data_AF-A0A2N2MU67-F1
#
_entry.id   AF-A0A2N2MU67-F1
#
_cell.length_a   1.000
_cell.length_b   1.000
_cell.length_c   1.000
_cell.angle_alpha   90.00
_cell.angle_beta   90.00
_cell.angle_gamma   90.00
#
_symmetry.space_group_name_H-M   'P 1'
#
loop_
_entity.id
_entity.type
_entity.pdbx_description
1 polymer ?
#
loop_
_entity_poly.entity_id
_entity_poly.type
_entity_poly.pdbx_seq_one_letter_code
_entity_poly.pdbx_strand_id
1 'polypeptide(L)'
;MKNNPILQLLMIGIGIIILFTAILLGNQTRSQTSMPRPLLSEEESFPEVTRVSLEEALLANNTGSTVFIDVRDRSAYEETHIPGSFSFPLAN
;
A
#
# COMPACT_ATOMS: atom_id res chain seq x y z
N MET A 1 48.65 -15.34 -24.07
CA MET A 1 47.73 -16.11 -23.21
C MET A 1 46.92 -17.00 -24.10
N LYS A 2 47.00 -18.33 -23.94
CA LYS A 2 46.32 -19.30 -24.81
C LYS A 2 44.84 -19.33 -24.44
N ASN A 3 43.96 -19.02 -25.40
CA ASN A 3 42.51 -19.04 -25.20
C ASN A 3 42.11 -20.49 -24.89
N ASN A 4 41.67 -20.75 -23.66
CA ASN A 4 41.19 -22.07 -23.27
C ASN A 4 39.70 -22.12 -23.64
N PRO A 5 39.31 -22.78 -24.74
CA PRO A 5 37.92 -22.76 -25.22
C PRO A 5 36.96 -23.34 -24.18
N ILE A 6 37.46 -24.25 -23.33
CA ILE A 6 36.73 -24.84 -22.20
C ILE A 6 36.42 -23.79 -21.13
N LEU A 7 37.39 -22.93 -20.78
CA LEU A 7 37.20 -21.86 -19.79
C LEU A 7 36.22 -20.79 -20.31
N GLN A 8 36.28 -20.50 -21.61
CA GLN A 8 35.36 -19.57 -22.27
C GLN A 8 33.94 -20.12 -22.30
N LEU A 9 33.77 -21.40 -22.64
CA LEU A 9 32.47 -22.06 -22.63
C LEU A 9 31.87 -22.11 -21.21
N LEU A 10 32.71 -22.35 -20.19
CA LEU A 10 32.31 -22.34 -18.79
C LEU A 10 31.87 -20.95 -18.31
N MET A 11 32.57 -19.90 -18.72
CA MET A 11 32.19 -18.51 -18.41
C MET A 11 30.86 -18.10 -19.06
N ILE A 12 30.64 -18.52 -20.31
CA ILE A 12 29.38 -18.30 -21.01
C ILE A 12 28.24 -19.05 -20.31
N GLY A 13 28.46 -20.31 -19.92
CA GLY A 13 27.48 -21.11 -19.20
C GLY A 13 27.05 -20.49 -17.88
N ILE A 14 28.00 -19.99 -17.08
CA ILE A 14 27.72 -19.31 -15.82
C ILE A 14 26.92 -18.03 -16.05
N GLY A 15 27.28 -17.23 -17.07
CA GLY A 15 26.54 -16.01 -17.42
C GLY A 15 25.09 -16.29 -17.79
N ILE A 16 24.84 -17.36 -18.56
CA ILE A 16 23.48 -17.78 -18.93
C ILE A 16 22.69 -18.22 -17.70
N ILE A 17 23.30 -18.95 -16.77
CA ILE A 17 22.63 -19.38 -15.53
C ILE A 17 22.25 -18.19 -14.66
N ILE A 18 23.15 -17.21 -14.51
CA ILE A 18 22.87 -15.98 -13.74
C ILE A 18 21.73 -15.19 -14.38
N LEU A 19 21.77 -15.00 -15.70
CA LEU A 19 20.72 -14.29 -16.45
C LEU A 19 19.37 -14.99 -16.30
N PHE A 20 19.34 -16.31 -16.42
CA PHE A 20 18.13 -17.12 -16.29
C PHE A 20 17.56 -17.02 -14.86
N THR A 21 18.42 -17.09 -13.85
CA THR A 21 18.03 -16.96 -12.43
C THR A 21 17.44 -15.57 -12.13
N ALA A 22 18.04 -14.50 -12.68
CA ALA A 22 17.55 -13.14 -12.51
C ALA A 22 16.15 -12.93 -13.12
N ILE A 23 15.88 -13.53 -14.29
CA ILE A 23 14.57 -13.50 -14.94
C ILE A 23 13.53 -14.24 -14.09
N LEU A 24 13.88 -15.41 -13.54
CA LEU A 24 12.98 -16.18 -12.67
C LEU A 24 12.63 -15.43 -11.38
N LEU A 25 13.60 -14.72 -10.78
CA LEU A 25 13.37 -13.91 -9.57
C LEU A 25 12.56 -12.63 -9.85
N GLY A 26 12.83 -11.94 -10.96
CA GLY A 26 12.14 -10.70 -11.34
C GLY A 26 10.65 -10.90 -11.64
N ASN A 27 10.26 -12.09 -12.09
CA ASN A 27 8.85 -12.42 -12.30
C ASN A 27 8.10 -12.76 -11.00
N GLN A 28 8.78 -13.13 -9.91
CA GLN A 28 8.14 -13.40 -8.61
C GLN A 28 7.93 -12.15 -7.76
N THR A 29 8.79 -11.14 -7.87
CA THR A 29 8.66 -9.87 -7.13
C THR A 29 7.59 -8.93 -7.68
N ARG A 30 6.98 -9.26 -8.82
CA ARG A 30 5.65 -8.75 -9.14
C ARG A 30 4.63 -9.52 -8.31
N SER A 31 4.72 -9.38 -6.99
CA SER A 31 3.54 -9.51 -6.14
C SER A 31 2.51 -8.67 -6.84
N GLN A 32 1.46 -9.34 -7.32
CA GLN A 32 0.23 -8.68 -7.68
C GLN A 32 -0.04 -7.77 -6.49
N THR A 33 0.11 -6.46 -6.68
CA THR A 33 -0.78 -5.55 -5.99
C THR A 33 -2.13 -6.09 -6.43
N SER A 34 -2.72 -6.94 -5.59
CA SER A 34 -4.14 -7.21 -5.65
C SER A 34 -4.70 -5.82 -5.64
N MET A 35 -5.03 -5.30 -6.84
CA MET A 35 -5.91 -4.16 -6.94
C MET A 35 -7.02 -4.53 -5.97
N PRO A 36 -7.30 -3.70 -4.95
CA PRO A 36 -8.47 -3.93 -4.15
C PRO A 36 -9.55 -4.18 -5.17
N ARG A 37 -10.10 -5.42 -5.19
CA ARG A 37 -11.31 -5.69 -5.95
C ARG A 37 -12.17 -4.51 -5.57
N PRO A 38 -12.66 -3.67 -6.52
CA PRO A 38 -13.57 -2.62 -6.16
C PRO A 38 -14.58 -3.36 -5.33
N LEU A 39 -14.65 -3.03 -4.05
CA LEU A 39 -15.77 -3.49 -3.28
C LEU A 39 -16.89 -2.86 -4.10
N LEU A 40 -17.57 -3.70 -4.87
CA LEU A 40 -19.01 -3.61 -5.01
C LEU A 40 -19.56 -3.84 -3.60
N SER A 41 -19.11 -3.03 -2.64
CA SER A 41 -19.87 -2.63 -1.51
C SER A 41 -20.94 -1.78 -2.17
N GLU A 42 -22.06 -2.43 -2.49
CA GLU A 42 -23.29 -2.06 -1.80
C GLU A 42 -22.88 -1.25 -0.58
N GLU A 43 -23.16 0.04 -0.56
CA GLU A 43 -22.97 0.85 0.63
C GLU A 43 -23.57 0.03 1.76
N GLU A 44 -22.73 -0.67 2.54
CA GLU A 44 -23.12 -1.24 3.80
C GLU A 44 -23.28 0.01 4.65
N SER A 45 -24.43 0.63 4.45
CA SER A 45 -25.01 1.55 5.39
C SER A 45 -25.13 0.68 6.62
N PHE A 46 -24.26 0.94 7.58
CA PHE A 46 -24.43 0.50 8.95
C PHE A 46 -25.49 1.44 9.53
N PRO A 47 -26.80 1.15 9.41
CA PRO A 47 -27.85 2.08 9.84
C PRO A 47 -27.76 2.39 11.33
N GLU A 48 -27.14 1.51 12.12
CA GLU A 48 -26.83 1.74 13.53
C GLU A 48 -25.76 2.81 13.76
N VAL A 49 -24.94 3.14 12.75
CA VAL A 49 -23.96 4.21 12.80
C VAL A 49 -24.54 5.47 12.18
N THR A 50 -24.93 6.42 13.03
CA THR A 50 -25.41 7.73 12.60
C THR A 50 -24.37 8.44 11.74
N ARG A 51 -24.75 8.75 10.50
CA ARG A 51 -23.95 9.57 9.58
C ARG A 51 -24.23 11.05 9.87
N VAL A 52 -23.19 11.88 9.81
CA VAL A 52 -23.31 13.35 9.91
C VAL A 52 -22.99 13.99 8.56
N SER A 53 -23.59 15.13 8.28
CA SER A 53 -23.25 15.91 7.09
C SER A 53 -21.89 16.59 7.24
N LEU A 54 -21.30 16.99 6.10
CA LEU A 54 -20.04 17.75 6.11
C LEU A 54 -20.17 19.10 6.81
N GLU A 55 -21.31 19.78 6.65
CA GLU A 55 -21.57 21.08 7.28
C GLU A 55 -21.62 20.96 8.80
N GLU A 56 -22.32 19.95 9.32
CA GLU A 56 -22.39 19.67 10.76
C GLU A 56 -21.01 19.31 11.32
N ALA A 57 -20.24 18.47 10.61
CA ALA A 57 -18.88 18.12 11.01
C ALA A 57 -17.97 19.36 11.06
N LEU A 58 -18.04 20.25 10.06
CA LEU A 58 -17.27 21.49 10.04
C LEU A 58 -17.66 22.43 11.19
N LEU A 59 -18.96 22.59 11.46
CA LEU A 59 -19.45 23.41 12.57
C LEU A 59 -18.96 22.84 13.92
N ALA A 60 -19.03 21.52 14.11
CA ALA A 60 -18.56 20.86 15.32
C ALA A 60 -17.04 21.01 15.52
N ASN A 61 -16.26 20.94 14.43
CA ASN A 61 -14.83 21.20 14.45
C ASN A 61 -14.51 22.64 14.87
N ASN A 62 -15.19 23.62 14.26
CA ASN A 62 -14.98 25.04 14.54
C ASN A 62 -15.41 25.43 15.96
N THR A 63 -16.40 24.74 16.53
CA THR A 63 -16.87 24.99 17.90
C THR A 63 -16.12 24.17 18.95
N GLY A 64 -15.24 23.25 18.54
CA GLY A 64 -14.52 22.35 19.46
C GLY A 64 -15.45 21.42 20.25
N SER A 65 -16.65 21.14 19.75
CA SER A 65 -17.68 20.38 20.45
C SER A 65 -17.62 18.87 20.19
N THR A 66 -16.65 18.40 19.41
CA THR A 66 -16.50 17.00 19.01
C THR A 66 -15.04 16.54 19.01
N VAL A 67 -14.85 15.23 18.97
CA VAL A 67 -13.55 14.58 18.79
C VAL A 67 -13.54 13.89 17.43
N PHE A 68 -12.55 14.21 16.60
CA PHE A 68 -12.32 13.54 15.34
C PHE A 68 -11.36 12.37 15.52
N ILE A 69 -11.77 11.18 15.07
CA ILE A 69 -10.95 9.98 15.06
C ILE A 69 -10.64 9.62 13.61
N ASP A 70 -9.35 9.63 13.25
CA ASP A 70 -8.87 9.20 11.96
C ASP A 70 -8.39 7.75 12.05
N VAL A 71 -9.14 6.86 11.40
CA VAL A 71 -8.88 5.41 11.39
C VAL A 71 -8.07 4.95 10.16
N ARG A 72 -7.60 5.89 9.32
CA ARG A 72 -6.71 5.59 8.19
C ARG A 72 -5.34 5.16 8.69
N ASP A 73 -4.53 4.67 7.77
CA ASP A 73 -3.13 4.32 8.02
C ASP A 73 -2.33 5.53 8.51
N ARG A 74 -1.29 5.25 9.30
CA ARG A 74 -0.44 6.29 9.91
C ARG A 74 0.20 7.22 8.88
N SER A 75 0.67 6.69 7.75
CA SER A 75 1.27 7.49 6.68
C SER A 75 0.30 8.50 6.08
N ALA A 76 -0.96 8.10 5.87
CA ALA A 76 -1.99 8.99 5.32
C ALA A 76 -2.39 10.10 6.31
N TYR A 77 -2.42 9.78 7.61
CA TYR A 77 -2.61 10.78 8.66
C TYR A 77 -1.44 11.78 8.70
N GLU A 78 -0.20 11.30 8.63
CA GLU A 78 1.01 12.13 8.65
C GLU A 78 1.14 13.03 7.42
N GLU A 79 0.66 12.59 6.25
CA GLU A 79 0.61 13.41 5.05
C GLU A 79 -0.37 14.59 5.21
N THR A 80 -1.62 14.30 5.61
CA THR A 80 -2.60 15.34 5.92
C THR A 80 -3.77 14.78 6.73
N HIS A 81 -4.23 15.54 7.72
CA HIS A 81 -5.34 15.20 8.59
C HIS A 81 -6.08 16.45 9.07
N ILE A 82 -7.26 16.25 9.65
CA ILE A 82 -8.04 17.32 10.29
C ILE A 82 -7.27 17.81 11.53
N PRO A 83 -6.97 19.13 11.65
CA PRO A 83 -6.27 19.64 12.82
C PRO A 83 -6.99 19.28 14.13
N GLY A 84 -6.24 18.75 15.11
CA GLY A 84 -6.79 18.34 16.41
C GLY A 84 -7.49 16.97 16.43
N SER A 85 -7.51 16.24 15.31
CA SER A 85 -7.95 14.85 15.29
C SER A 85 -6.94 13.91 15.97
N PHE A 86 -7.39 12.70 16.32
CA PHE A 86 -6.56 11.63 16.86
C PHE A 86 -6.46 10.47 15.86
N SER A 87 -5.24 9.97 15.64
CA SER A 87 -5.00 8.79 14.81
C SER A 87 -5.21 7.50 15.62
N PHE A 88 -6.14 6.64 15.18
CA PHE A 88 -6.40 5.29 15.70
C PHE A 88 -6.51 4.27 14.55
N PRO A 89 -5.41 3.88 13.91
CA PRO A 89 -5.42 2.91 12.81
C PRO A 89 -5.89 1.53 13.29
N LEU A 90 -6.66 0.81 12.47
CA LEU A 90 -7.27 -0.48 12.84
C LEU A 90 -6.35 -1.70 12.61
N ALA A 91 -5.29 -1.55 11.81
CA ALA A 91 -4.20 -2.52 11.66
C ALA A 91 -2.94 -1.84 11.11
N ASN A 92 -1.76 -2.44 11.36
CA ASN A 92 -0.43 -1.92 11.00
C ASN A 92 -0.14 -1.90 9.50
#